data_AF-A0A182EJP5-F1
#
_entry.id   AF-A0A182EJP5-F1
#
_cell.length_a   1.000
_cell.length_b   1.000
_cell.length_c   1.000
_cell.angle_alpha   90.00
_cell.angle_beta   90.00
_cell.angle_gamma   90.00
#
_symmetry.space_group_name_H-M   'P 1'
#
loop_
_entity.id
_entity.type
_entity.pdbx_description
1 polymer ?
#
loop_
_entity_poly.entity_id
_entity_poly.type
_entity_poly.pdbx_seq_one_letter_code
_entity_poly.pdbx_strand_id
1 'polypeptide(L)'
;DVGQQEFIYNDKWAALASTSLKQVNKMELSVLDAMHWNTNVSYMEFIRILEKVEVWVARDSMKKRGFCTYNETAVLLPRISLISDCVKPLIISLAALTFVYYTAVVSLLVSPQIVISASMQRTGASGLPAIKECRAVGLDVLAYERTSDVGGLWNYRPELTEGGTVMKSTVMNTSKEMSAYSDFPPPANFCNFMHHSKVLEYLKNYARINNLYQHICFNTTVEQVSRMGNFWEIKTSNGDKELFDYVIICTGHHGIPQYPQIPGTEKFKGRILHSHEYRDYQGFEGKDIFIIGIGNSALDIASELSGVSKSVTVSTRRGSWIFNRVSQGGIPYDLKMMTRLYSYLMNKLPWTIVNDFIEHRLQLRLDHDLYGLRPNHRFLQQHPTINDDLPNLLCSGRIVITEDVELIQEMTVQVKGGRQFPTDVIIFATGYTFGFPFLYPEFIIPLKNHEVELYKYVFPLKYPTLAVIGLIQPIGSILPISEMQCRWYIFTEPSFCFRLFIGANAPYAYRLEGPGSWDKAKETLITLPERVKTPLKNRECRMKRYKRRGRIEEYFRYVSMKWLAGWTCIVFVTGIWLFCSGSRNLTTIAYMTNVVVFFVFFSFVLLWFDLQYDMSTIF
;
A
#
# COMPACT_ATOMS: atom_id res chain seq x y z
N ASP A 1 64.19 27.65 -54.57
CA ASP A 1 65.62 27.67 -54.91
C ASP A 1 65.89 28.81 -55.85
N VAL A 2 67.12 29.29 -55.85
CA VAL A 2 67.67 30.34 -56.70
C VAL A 2 67.43 30.00 -58.18
N GLY A 3 67.14 31.01 -59.00
CA GLY A 3 66.61 30.84 -60.35
C GLY A 3 67.42 29.94 -61.28
N GLN A 4 66.76 28.88 -61.72
CA GLN A 4 66.56 28.56 -63.12
C GLN A 4 65.07 28.18 -63.27
N GLN A 5 64.34 28.81 -64.20
CA GLN A 5 63.04 28.26 -64.60
C GLN A 5 63.33 26.97 -65.38
N GLU A 6 63.48 25.85 -64.67
CA GLU A 6 63.27 24.55 -65.30
C GLU A 6 61.81 24.49 -65.71
N PHE A 7 61.53 24.84 -66.97
CA PHE A 7 60.26 24.50 -67.59
C PHE A 7 60.19 22.98 -67.65
N ILE A 8 59.56 22.37 -66.64
CA ILE A 8 59.24 20.95 -66.67
C ILE A 8 58.07 20.81 -67.65
N TYR A 9 58.39 20.41 -68.88
CA TYR A 9 57.41 20.11 -69.90
C TYR A 9 56.53 18.93 -69.46
N ASN A 10 55.28 18.92 -69.93
CA ASN A 10 54.27 17.95 -69.50
C ASN A 10 54.64 16.49 -69.80
N ASP A 11 55.58 16.25 -70.69
CA ASP A 11 56.13 14.92 -71.00
C ASP A 11 56.95 14.36 -69.84
N LYS A 12 57.72 15.20 -69.14
CA LYS A 12 58.44 14.83 -67.92
C LYS A 12 57.49 14.55 -66.76
N TRP A 13 56.43 15.35 -66.61
CA TRP A 13 55.36 15.08 -65.63
C TRP A 13 54.62 13.78 -65.92
N ALA A 14 54.31 13.52 -67.20
CA ALA A 14 53.66 12.30 -67.63
C ALA A 14 54.50 11.06 -67.32
N ALA A 15 55.81 11.13 -67.59
CA ALA A 15 56.75 10.05 -67.28
C ALA A 15 56.85 9.77 -65.77
N LEU A 16 56.99 10.81 -64.93
CA LEU A 16 57.06 10.65 -63.47
C LEU A 16 55.76 10.11 -62.86
N ALA A 17 54.62 10.57 -63.36
CA ALA A 17 53.31 10.14 -62.89
C ALA A 17 52.81 8.83 -63.56
N SER A 18 53.64 8.17 -64.40
CA SER A 18 53.28 6.95 -65.15
C SER A 18 51.95 7.07 -65.92
N THR A 19 51.71 8.23 -66.54
CA THR A 19 50.51 8.53 -67.32
C THR A 19 50.88 9.02 -68.72
N SER A 20 49.91 9.13 -69.63
CA SER A 20 50.19 9.61 -70.98
C SER A 20 50.28 11.14 -71.04
N LEU A 21 51.16 11.68 -71.88
CA LEU A 21 51.27 13.12 -72.15
C LEU A 21 49.92 13.74 -72.53
N LYS A 22 49.10 13.01 -73.28
CA LYS A 22 47.76 13.44 -73.69
C LYS A 22 46.83 13.62 -72.48
N GLN A 23 46.97 12.80 -71.46
CA GLN A 23 46.21 12.89 -70.21
C GLN A 23 46.66 14.11 -69.39
N VAL A 24 47.97 14.34 -69.26
CA VAL A 24 48.54 15.49 -68.53
C VAL A 24 48.13 16.80 -69.19
N ASN A 25 48.25 16.90 -70.52
CA ASN A 25 47.80 18.10 -71.24
C ASN A 25 46.29 18.33 -71.09
N LYS A 26 45.47 17.26 -71.07
CA LYS A 26 44.03 17.38 -70.81
C LYS A 26 43.75 17.87 -69.38
N MET A 27 44.54 17.43 -68.39
CA MET A 27 44.40 17.88 -67.01
C MET A 27 44.84 19.33 -66.85
N GLU A 28 45.94 19.75 -67.47
CA GLU A 28 46.38 21.14 -67.49
C GLU A 28 45.34 22.04 -68.16
N LEU A 29 44.82 21.64 -69.33
CA LEU A 29 43.70 22.34 -69.97
C LEU A 29 42.46 22.39 -69.07
N SER A 30 42.14 21.33 -68.34
CA SER A 30 41.01 21.36 -67.41
C SER A 30 41.25 22.28 -66.21
N VAL A 31 42.49 22.40 -65.75
CA VAL A 31 42.88 23.33 -64.69
C VAL A 31 42.85 24.75 -65.21
N LEU A 32 43.30 25.01 -66.44
CA LEU A 32 43.22 26.32 -67.08
C LEU A 32 41.77 26.73 -67.40
N ASP A 33 40.92 25.79 -67.82
CA ASP A 33 39.46 26.00 -67.98
C ASP A 33 38.78 26.21 -66.62
N ALA A 34 39.21 25.49 -65.57
CA ALA A 34 38.72 25.72 -64.21
C ALA A 34 39.26 27.04 -63.62
N MET A 35 40.45 27.47 -64.07
CA MET A 35 41.08 28.77 -63.79
C MET A 35 40.69 29.84 -64.81
N HIS A 36 39.66 29.62 -65.63
CA HIS A 36 38.99 30.69 -66.35
C HIS A 36 38.27 31.56 -65.32
N TRP A 37 39.05 32.37 -64.61
CA TRP A 37 38.56 33.37 -63.67
C TRP A 37 37.74 34.32 -64.51
N ASN A 38 36.42 34.26 -64.35
CA ASN A 38 35.60 35.42 -64.60
C ASN A 38 36.08 36.44 -63.55
N THR A 39 37.06 37.28 -63.90
CA THR A 39 37.71 38.26 -63.00
C THR A 39 36.77 39.35 -62.51
N ASN A 40 35.47 39.23 -62.81
CA ASN A 40 34.37 40.03 -62.30
C ASN A 40 33.38 39.19 -61.46
N VAL A 41 33.87 38.37 -60.52
CA VAL A 41 33.01 37.95 -59.40
C VAL A 41 32.85 39.16 -58.50
N SER A 42 31.62 39.66 -58.36
CA SER A 42 31.36 40.77 -57.44
C SER A 42 31.78 40.36 -56.02
N TYR A 43 32.34 41.31 -55.25
CA TYR A 43 32.72 41.08 -53.86
C TYR A 43 31.59 40.41 -53.06
N MET A 44 30.34 40.78 -53.33
CA MET A 44 29.16 40.21 -52.70
C MET A 44 28.94 38.72 -53.01
N GLU A 45 29.29 38.29 -54.22
CA GLU A 45 29.15 36.90 -54.62
C GLU A 45 30.27 36.02 -54.05
N PHE A 46 31.49 36.55 -54.00
CA PHE A 46 32.60 35.89 -53.31
C PHE A 46 32.31 35.69 -51.82
N ILE A 47 31.91 36.75 -51.11
CA ILE A 47 31.57 36.67 -49.68
C ILE A 47 30.43 35.69 -49.45
N ARG A 48 29.39 35.68 -50.29
CA ARG A 48 28.26 34.75 -50.16
C ARG A 48 28.70 33.28 -50.28
N ILE A 49 29.64 32.96 -51.17
CA ILE A 49 30.14 31.59 -51.31
C ILE A 49 31.07 31.23 -50.14
N LEU A 50 31.95 32.15 -49.73
CA LEU A 50 32.85 31.95 -48.59
C LEU A 50 32.07 31.64 -47.32
N GLU A 51 31.04 32.43 -47.00
CA GLU A 51 30.16 32.20 -45.85
C GLU A 51 29.48 30.82 -45.88
N LYS A 52 29.06 30.35 -47.06
CA LYS A 52 28.43 29.02 -47.20
C LYS A 52 29.43 27.90 -46.90
N VAL A 53 30.67 28.05 -47.35
CA VAL A 53 31.73 27.07 -47.10
C VAL A 53 32.09 27.05 -45.62
N GLU A 54 32.25 28.22 -44.98
CA GLU A 54 32.56 28.31 -43.55
C GLU A 54 31.48 27.66 -42.67
N VAL A 55 30.20 27.89 -42.95
CA VAL A 55 29.09 27.24 -42.23
C VAL A 55 29.10 25.72 -42.40
N TRP A 56 29.42 25.24 -43.61
CA TRP A 56 29.52 23.81 -43.87
C TRP A 56 30.67 23.17 -43.09
N VAL A 57 31.86 23.77 -43.13
CA VAL A 57 33.05 23.30 -42.38
C VAL A 57 32.79 23.30 -40.87
N ALA A 58 32.17 24.36 -40.34
CA ALA A 58 31.84 24.45 -38.92
C ALA A 58 30.84 23.38 -38.46
N ARG A 59 29.80 23.08 -39.26
CA ARG A 59 28.83 22.01 -38.95
C ARG A 59 29.45 20.62 -38.97
N ASP A 60 30.27 20.33 -39.98
CA ASP A 60 30.92 19.02 -40.11
C ASP A 60 31.92 18.77 -38.97
N SER A 61 32.71 19.80 -38.63
CA SER A 61 33.67 19.74 -37.52
C SER A 61 32.99 19.55 -36.16
N MET A 62 31.90 20.28 -35.89
CA MET A 62 31.09 20.10 -34.67
C MET A 62 30.52 18.69 -34.58
N LYS A 63 29.95 18.14 -35.67
CA LYS A 63 29.37 16.79 -35.69
C LYS A 63 30.41 15.70 -35.40
N LYS A 64 31.61 15.82 -35.96
CA LYS A 64 32.70 14.86 -35.73
C LYS A 64 33.26 14.95 -34.31
N ARG A 65 33.27 16.15 -33.71
CA ARG A 65 33.87 16.40 -32.39
C ARG A 65 32.89 16.23 -31.22
N GLY A 66 31.58 16.37 -31.45
CA GLY A 66 30.54 16.22 -30.44
C GLY A 66 30.30 17.46 -29.54
N PHE A 67 31.10 18.51 -29.70
CA PHE A 67 30.90 19.80 -29.02
C PHE A 67 31.39 20.96 -29.89
N CYS A 68 30.89 22.17 -29.63
CA CYS A 68 31.16 23.37 -30.43
C CYS A 68 32.27 24.23 -29.80
N THR A 69 33.24 24.67 -30.60
CA THR A 69 34.27 25.64 -30.17
C THR A 69 33.78 27.08 -30.34
N TYR A 70 34.49 28.05 -29.77
CA TYR A 70 34.09 29.47 -29.84
C TYR A 70 33.97 29.99 -31.28
N ASN A 71 34.90 29.61 -32.16
CA ASN A 71 34.90 30.04 -33.57
C ASN A 71 33.76 29.38 -34.36
N GLU A 72 33.51 28.08 -34.15
CA GLU A 72 32.38 27.38 -34.76
C GLU A 72 31.05 27.97 -34.26
N THR A 73 30.98 28.33 -32.98
CA THR A 73 29.80 28.99 -32.41
C THR A 73 29.59 30.36 -33.05
N ALA A 74 30.63 31.18 -33.21
CA ALA A 74 30.53 32.50 -33.84
C ALA A 74 30.04 32.43 -35.30
N VAL A 75 30.43 31.40 -36.06
CA VAL A 75 29.98 31.20 -37.45
C VAL A 75 28.55 30.64 -37.52
N LEU A 76 28.16 29.76 -36.59
CA LEU A 76 26.86 29.08 -36.62
C LEU A 76 25.75 29.89 -35.94
N LEU A 77 26.04 30.62 -34.87
CA LEU A 77 25.07 31.37 -34.06
C LEU A 77 24.22 32.36 -34.87
N PRO A 78 24.76 33.13 -35.84
CA PRO A 78 23.97 34.05 -36.67
C PRO A 78 23.02 33.34 -37.64
N ARG A 79 23.21 32.03 -37.87
CA ARG A 79 22.49 31.21 -38.86
C ARG A 79 21.56 30.17 -38.22
N ILE A 80 21.61 30.00 -36.90
CA ILE A 80 20.61 29.24 -36.16
C ILE A 80 19.33 30.07 -36.16
N SER A 81 18.31 29.62 -36.87
CA SER A 81 16.98 30.20 -36.66
C SER A 81 16.48 29.66 -35.32
N LEU A 82 16.70 30.44 -34.26
CA LEU A 82 16.33 30.13 -32.88
C LEU A 82 14.92 29.51 -32.79
N ILE A 83 14.03 30.02 -33.66
CA ILE A 83 12.64 29.65 -33.85
C ILE A 83 12.45 28.22 -34.41
N SER A 84 13.16 27.82 -35.47
CA SER A 84 12.95 26.51 -36.10
C SER A 84 13.61 25.38 -35.31
N ASP A 85 14.83 25.61 -34.85
CA ASP A 85 15.72 24.50 -34.47
C ASP A 85 15.75 24.27 -32.94
N CYS A 86 15.38 25.27 -32.14
CA CYS A 86 15.31 25.16 -30.67
C CYS A 86 13.88 25.28 -30.14
N VAL A 87 13.08 26.22 -30.67
CA VAL A 87 11.75 26.53 -30.12
C VAL A 87 10.67 25.54 -30.58
N LYS A 88 10.66 25.10 -31.85
CA LYS A 88 9.67 24.10 -32.32
C LYS A 88 9.71 22.76 -31.57
N PRO A 89 10.87 22.11 -31.34
CA PRO A 89 10.91 20.86 -30.59
C PRO A 89 10.45 21.03 -29.12
N LEU A 90 10.78 22.18 -28.52
CA LEU A 90 10.37 22.53 -27.16
C LEU A 90 8.84 22.69 -27.06
N ILE A 91 8.22 23.37 -28.04
CA ILE A 91 6.76 23.57 -28.09
C ILE A 91 6.04 22.24 -28.33
N ILE A 92 6.54 21.37 -29.22
CA ILE A 92 5.95 20.04 -29.44
C ILE A 92 6.02 19.20 -28.15
N SER A 93 7.14 19.27 -27.44
CA SER A 93 7.33 18.56 -26.16
C SER A 93 6.38 19.09 -25.08
N LEU A 94 6.21 20.41 -24.98
CA LEU A 94 5.27 21.05 -24.05
C LEU A 94 3.82 20.70 -24.40
N ALA A 95 3.45 20.72 -25.68
CA ALA A 95 2.10 20.36 -26.15
C ALA A 95 1.74 18.91 -25.81
N ALA A 96 2.66 17.97 -26.04
CA ALA A 96 2.50 16.57 -25.65
C ALA A 96 2.33 16.41 -24.13
N LEU A 97 3.13 17.14 -23.34
CA LEU A 97 3.04 17.13 -21.88
C LEU A 97 1.68 17.64 -21.39
N THR A 98 1.16 18.71 -21.99
CA THR A 98 -0.18 19.24 -21.67
C THR A 98 -1.30 18.28 -22.05
N PHE A 99 -1.20 17.57 -23.18
CA PHE A 99 -2.22 16.61 -23.58
C PHE A 99 -2.29 15.42 -22.61
N VAL A 100 -1.13 14.88 -22.21
CA VAL A 100 -1.03 13.81 -21.20
C VAL A 100 -1.55 14.29 -19.84
N TYR A 101 -1.23 15.52 -19.44
CA TYR A 101 -1.72 16.08 -18.19
C TYR A 101 -3.24 16.34 -18.20
N TYR A 102 -3.79 16.87 -19.29
CA TYR A 102 -5.22 17.17 -19.41
C TYR A 102 -6.07 15.89 -19.41
N THR A 103 -5.61 14.84 -20.10
CA THR A 103 -6.25 13.52 -20.09
C THR A 103 -6.23 12.88 -18.69
N ALA A 104 -5.15 13.04 -17.92
CA ALA A 104 -5.08 12.58 -16.54
C ALA A 104 -6.05 13.35 -15.62
N VAL A 105 -6.12 14.68 -15.73
CA VAL A 105 -7.00 15.52 -14.91
C VAL A 105 -8.48 15.31 -15.21
N VAL A 106 -8.84 15.16 -16.49
CA VAL A 106 -10.22 14.85 -16.90
C VAL A 106 -10.63 13.46 -16.41
N SER A 107 -9.73 12.47 -16.44
CA SER A 107 -10.00 11.14 -15.88
C SER A 107 -10.25 11.18 -14.36
N LEU A 108 -9.52 12.03 -13.64
CA LEU A 108 -9.70 12.23 -12.19
C LEU A 108 -10.99 12.98 -11.83
N LEU A 109 -11.42 13.95 -12.66
CA LEU A 109 -12.61 14.77 -12.40
C LEU A 109 -13.93 14.14 -12.85
N VAL A 110 -13.90 13.20 -13.80
CA VAL A 110 -15.08 12.46 -14.30
C VAL A 110 -15.34 11.18 -13.47
N SER A 111 -14.54 10.93 -12.43
CA SER A 111 -14.85 9.91 -11.42
C SER A 111 -16.18 10.27 -10.74
N PRO A 112 -17.25 9.46 -10.84
CA PRO A 112 -18.56 9.86 -10.35
C PRO A 112 -18.56 9.97 -8.81
N GLN A 113 -19.32 10.93 -8.30
CA GLN A 113 -19.78 10.95 -6.91
C GLN A 113 -20.68 9.74 -6.69
N ILE A 114 -20.10 8.65 -6.17
CA ILE A 114 -20.82 7.40 -5.93
C ILE A 114 -21.25 7.35 -4.47
N VAL A 115 -22.46 6.86 -4.22
CA VAL A 115 -22.93 6.41 -2.91
C VAL A 115 -22.05 5.24 -2.51
N ILE A 116 -21.11 5.50 -1.61
CA ILE A 116 -20.08 4.55 -1.25
C ILE A 116 -20.68 3.44 -0.39
N SER A 117 -20.77 2.24 -0.96
CA SER A 117 -21.14 1.02 -0.23
C SER A 117 -19.88 0.19 0.06
N ALA A 118 -19.67 -0.19 1.32
CA ALA A 118 -18.56 -1.05 1.73
C ALA A 118 -19.07 -2.42 2.17
N SER A 119 -18.55 -3.48 1.54
CA SER A 119 -18.84 -4.84 1.97
C SER A 119 -17.79 -5.40 2.91
N MET A 120 -18.24 -6.03 4.00
CA MET A 120 -17.35 -6.58 5.00
C MET A 120 -17.55 -8.08 5.21
N GLN A 121 -16.46 -8.85 5.19
CA GLN A 121 -16.53 -10.30 5.36
C GLN A 121 -16.14 -10.73 6.77
N ARG A 122 -17.10 -11.33 7.49
CA ARG A 122 -17.03 -11.81 8.89
C ARG A 122 -16.93 -10.70 9.94
N THR A 123 -17.83 -10.77 10.92
CA THR A 123 -18.06 -9.82 12.02
C THR A 123 -17.35 -10.28 13.30
N GLY A 124 -16.07 -10.63 13.16
CA GLY A 124 -15.17 -10.92 14.28
C GLY A 124 -14.61 -9.66 14.94
N ALA A 125 -13.54 -9.82 15.70
CA ALA A 125 -12.84 -8.72 16.39
C ALA A 125 -12.29 -7.63 15.44
N SER A 126 -12.08 -7.93 14.16
CA SER A 126 -11.69 -6.94 13.14
C SER A 126 -12.88 -6.31 12.43
N GLY A 127 -13.99 -7.04 12.37
CA GLY A 127 -15.14 -6.65 11.58
C GLY A 127 -16.01 -5.60 12.27
N LEU A 128 -16.30 -5.79 13.55
CA LEU A 128 -17.11 -4.83 14.31
C LEU A 128 -16.57 -3.39 14.27
N PRO A 129 -15.26 -3.13 14.51
CA PRO A 129 -14.74 -1.78 14.38
C PRO A 129 -14.79 -1.27 12.92
N ALA A 130 -14.60 -2.11 11.90
CA ALA A 130 -14.74 -1.66 10.51
C ALA A 130 -16.16 -1.13 10.21
N ILE A 131 -17.22 -1.83 10.62
CA ILE A 131 -18.61 -1.34 10.47
C ILE A 131 -18.78 0.00 11.18
N LYS A 132 -18.35 0.08 12.45
CA LYS A 132 -18.48 1.29 13.27
C LYS A 132 -17.78 2.48 12.62
N GLU A 133 -16.51 2.31 12.23
CA GLU A 133 -15.71 3.38 11.67
C GLU A 133 -16.25 3.81 10.29
N CYS A 134 -16.70 2.87 9.44
CA CYS A 134 -17.36 3.20 8.16
C CYS A 134 -18.60 4.06 8.38
N ARG A 135 -19.42 3.71 9.38
CA ARG A 135 -20.60 4.52 9.74
C ARG A 135 -20.23 5.88 10.32
N ALA A 136 -19.13 5.98 11.07
CA ALA A 136 -18.68 7.22 11.68
C ALA A 136 -18.28 8.29 10.63
N VAL A 137 -17.96 7.89 9.40
CA VAL A 137 -17.71 8.80 8.27
C VAL A 137 -18.87 8.90 7.28
N GLY A 138 -20.01 8.25 7.56
CA GLY A 138 -21.21 8.35 6.74
C GLY A 138 -21.23 7.44 5.51
N LEU A 139 -20.44 6.36 5.49
CA LEU A 139 -20.54 5.33 4.46
C LEU A 139 -21.74 4.42 4.73
N ASP A 140 -22.39 3.98 3.66
CA ASP A 140 -23.34 2.87 3.75
C ASP A 140 -22.55 1.57 3.82
N VAL A 141 -22.87 0.70 4.77
CA VAL A 141 -22.05 -0.47 5.05
C VAL A 141 -22.90 -1.71 5.18
N LEU A 142 -22.49 -2.77 4.50
CA LEU A 142 -23.15 -4.07 4.57
C LEU A 142 -22.11 -5.15 4.89
N ALA A 143 -22.26 -5.80 6.03
CA ALA A 143 -21.38 -6.88 6.44
C ALA A 143 -22.04 -8.23 6.21
N TYR A 144 -21.32 -9.17 5.61
CA TYR A 144 -21.74 -10.57 5.47
C TYR A 144 -21.02 -11.42 6.52
N GLU A 145 -21.81 -12.08 7.37
CA GLU A 145 -21.34 -13.03 8.37
C GLU A 145 -21.85 -14.43 8.02
N ARG A 146 -20.92 -15.38 7.86
CA ARG A 146 -21.25 -16.77 7.54
C ARG A 146 -22.02 -17.44 8.67
N THR A 147 -21.72 -17.08 9.91
CA THR A 147 -22.33 -17.70 11.09
C THR A 147 -23.60 -16.96 11.52
N SER A 148 -24.31 -17.48 12.51
CA SER A 148 -25.58 -16.92 13.00
C SER A 148 -25.40 -15.75 13.97
N ASP A 149 -24.16 -15.42 14.37
CA ASP A 149 -23.89 -14.38 15.38
C ASP A 149 -22.45 -13.83 15.25
N VAL A 150 -22.21 -12.68 15.87
CA VAL A 150 -20.91 -12.00 15.85
C VAL A 150 -19.85 -12.71 16.70
N GLY A 151 -18.62 -12.22 16.64
CA GLY A 151 -17.52 -12.62 17.54
C GLY A 151 -16.46 -13.51 16.88
N GLY A 152 -16.77 -14.11 15.72
CA GLY A 152 -15.81 -14.87 14.93
C GLY A 152 -15.14 -15.98 15.74
N LEU A 153 -13.81 -15.91 15.89
CA LEU A 153 -13.00 -16.87 16.64
C LEU A 153 -13.45 -17.03 18.10
N TRP A 154 -13.82 -15.94 18.77
CA TRP A 154 -14.17 -15.92 20.20
C TRP A 154 -15.55 -16.50 20.51
N ASN A 155 -16.38 -16.71 19.49
CA ASN A 155 -17.67 -17.37 19.62
C ASN A 155 -17.47 -18.89 19.57
N TYR A 156 -17.33 -19.51 20.75
CA TYR A 156 -17.11 -20.95 20.90
C TYR A 156 -18.28 -21.75 20.34
N ARG A 157 -18.00 -22.60 19.35
CA ARG A 157 -18.98 -23.46 18.70
C ARG A 157 -18.43 -24.90 18.66
N PRO A 158 -18.92 -25.81 19.52
CA PRO A 158 -18.39 -27.17 19.61
C PRO A 158 -18.57 -27.96 18.30
N GLU A 159 -19.71 -27.77 17.62
CA GLU A 159 -20.09 -28.49 16.41
C GLU A 159 -19.46 -27.93 15.12
N LEU A 160 -18.68 -26.86 15.19
CA LEU A 160 -18.13 -26.20 14.00
C LEU A 160 -17.04 -27.07 13.36
N THR A 161 -17.25 -27.48 12.11
CA THR A 161 -16.27 -28.22 11.29
C THR A 161 -15.41 -27.30 10.43
N GLU A 162 -15.96 -26.17 9.96
CA GLU A 162 -15.26 -25.25 9.07
C GLU A 162 -15.06 -23.85 9.68
N GLY A 163 -13.85 -23.29 9.52
CA GLY A 163 -13.46 -21.96 10.02
C GLY A 163 -13.02 -21.96 11.48
N GLY A 164 -12.65 -20.78 12.01
CA GLY A 164 -12.01 -20.68 13.32
C GLY A 164 -12.99 -20.64 14.49
N THR A 165 -12.70 -21.41 15.54
CA THR A 165 -13.29 -21.30 16.89
C THR A 165 -12.19 -21.54 17.92
N VAL A 166 -12.32 -20.92 19.08
CA VAL A 166 -11.49 -21.23 20.27
C VAL A 166 -11.87 -22.58 20.88
N MET A 167 -11.06 -23.04 21.83
CA MET A 167 -11.34 -24.18 22.71
C MET A 167 -12.20 -23.71 23.90
N LYS A 168 -12.85 -24.66 24.59
CA LYS A 168 -13.78 -24.35 25.69
C LYS A 168 -13.12 -23.66 26.87
N SER A 169 -11.83 -23.91 27.11
CA SER A 169 -11.04 -23.36 28.20
C SER A 169 -10.21 -22.14 27.81
N THR A 170 -10.32 -21.65 26.56
CA THR A 170 -9.47 -20.57 26.07
C THR A 170 -9.67 -19.28 26.85
N VAL A 171 -8.55 -18.73 27.32
CA VAL A 171 -8.43 -17.42 27.98
C VAL A 171 -7.48 -16.56 27.16
N MET A 172 -7.77 -15.26 27.03
CA MET A 172 -6.88 -14.35 26.30
C MET A 172 -5.47 -14.27 26.91
N ASN A 173 -4.50 -14.01 26.05
CA ASN A 173 -3.10 -13.84 26.43
C ASN A 173 -2.73 -12.39 26.75
N THR A 174 -3.54 -11.43 26.33
CA THR A 174 -3.38 -10.00 26.63
C THR A 174 -4.43 -9.57 27.65
N SER A 175 -4.12 -8.55 28.45
CA SER A 175 -5.03 -8.04 29.47
C SER A 175 -6.22 -7.29 28.87
N LYS A 176 -7.30 -7.18 29.63
CA LYS A 176 -8.56 -6.55 29.22
C LYS A 176 -8.39 -5.08 28.82
N GLU A 177 -7.62 -4.31 29.59
CA GLU A 177 -7.42 -2.88 29.36
C GLU A 177 -6.53 -2.64 28.13
N MET A 178 -5.53 -3.50 27.91
CA MET A 178 -4.66 -3.44 26.74
C MET A 178 -5.30 -4.04 25.47
N SER A 179 -6.44 -4.72 25.62
CA SER A 179 -7.21 -5.33 24.54
C SER A 179 -8.51 -4.60 24.23
N ALA A 180 -8.82 -3.52 24.94
CA ALA A 180 -10.01 -2.72 24.71
C ALA A 180 -9.98 -2.07 23.31
N TYR A 181 -11.16 -1.83 22.75
CA TYR A 181 -11.30 -0.84 21.68
C TYR A 181 -11.12 0.54 22.30
N SER A 182 -10.57 1.47 21.53
CA SER A 182 -10.06 2.75 22.03
C SER A 182 -11.11 3.61 22.75
N ASP A 183 -12.38 3.45 22.38
CA ASP A 183 -13.51 4.17 22.94
C ASP A 183 -14.52 3.28 23.70
N PHE A 184 -14.16 2.01 23.96
CA PHE A 184 -15.05 1.07 24.61
C PHE A 184 -14.28 0.14 25.56
N PRO A 185 -14.05 0.55 26.81
CA PRO A 185 -13.37 -0.30 27.79
C PRO A 185 -14.27 -1.48 28.24
N PRO A 186 -13.70 -2.68 28.46
CA PRO A 186 -14.41 -3.75 29.14
C PRO A 186 -14.89 -3.33 30.53
N PRO A 187 -15.99 -3.91 31.06
CA PRO A 187 -16.46 -3.62 32.41
C PRO A 187 -15.37 -3.81 33.48
N ALA A 188 -15.36 -2.91 34.48
CA ALA A 188 -14.35 -2.90 35.53
C ALA A 188 -14.30 -4.20 36.35
N ASN A 189 -15.43 -4.90 36.49
CA ASN A 189 -15.55 -6.17 37.21
C ASN A 189 -15.08 -7.39 36.41
N PHE A 190 -14.76 -7.26 35.12
CA PHE A 190 -14.24 -8.38 34.33
C PHE A 190 -12.80 -8.72 34.75
N CYS A 191 -12.44 -10.01 34.66
CA CYS A 191 -11.08 -10.48 34.95
C CYS A 191 -10.06 -9.86 33.97
N ASN A 192 -8.83 -9.64 34.43
CA ASN A 192 -7.78 -9.06 33.60
C ASN A 192 -7.48 -9.91 32.35
N PHE A 193 -7.42 -11.23 32.50
CA PHE A 193 -7.37 -12.15 31.36
C PHE A 193 -8.75 -12.79 31.24
N MET A 194 -9.51 -12.37 30.24
CA MET A 194 -10.88 -12.79 30.04
C MET A 194 -10.95 -14.18 29.38
N HIS A 195 -11.78 -15.04 29.96
CA HIS A 195 -12.24 -16.26 29.29
C HIS A 195 -12.97 -15.92 28.00
N HIS A 196 -12.91 -16.78 26.98
CA HIS A 196 -13.50 -16.50 25.67
C HIS A 196 -14.97 -16.07 25.75
N SER A 197 -15.75 -16.60 26.70
CA SER A 197 -17.14 -16.22 26.93
C SER A 197 -17.31 -14.75 27.33
N LYS A 198 -16.37 -14.21 28.14
CA LYS A 198 -16.34 -12.79 28.52
C LYS A 198 -15.86 -11.89 27.38
N VAL A 199 -14.97 -12.39 26.52
CA VAL A 199 -14.59 -11.67 25.28
C VAL A 199 -15.78 -11.57 24.34
N LEU A 200 -16.51 -12.67 24.15
CA LEU A 200 -17.73 -12.68 23.35
C LEU A 200 -18.79 -11.73 23.92
N GLU A 201 -18.99 -11.72 25.23
CA GLU A 201 -19.89 -10.78 25.92
C GLU A 201 -19.49 -9.33 25.63
N TYR A 202 -18.20 -9.00 25.73
CA TYR A 202 -17.66 -7.69 25.38
C TYR A 202 -17.92 -7.30 23.91
N LEU A 203 -17.64 -8.19 22.96
CA LEU A 203 -17.85 -7.92 21.52
C LEU A 203 -19.34 -7.74 21.20
N LYS A 204 -20.22 -8.54 21.81
CA LYS A 204 -21.67 -8.38 21.66
C LYS A 204 -22.15 -7.05 22.23
N ASN A 205 -21.65 -6.64 23.40
CA ASN A 205 -21.99 -5.36 24.00
C ASN A 205 -21.54 -4.19 23.12
N TYR A 206 -20.32 -4.26 22.58
CA TYR A 206 -19.82 -3.28 21.61
C TYR A 206 -20.73 -3.18 20.37
N ALA A 207 -21.13 -4.32 19.80
CA ALA A 207 -22.01 -4.36 18.64
C ALA A 207 -23.42 -3.81 18.92
N ARG A 208 -24.00 -4.10 20.10
CA ARG A 208 -25.31 -3.57 20.51
C ARG A 208 -25.28 -2.07 20.74
N ILE A 209 -24.32 -1.57 21.53
CA ILE A 209 -24.24 -0.16 21.91
C ILE A 209 -24.00 0.73 20.68
N ASN A 210 -23.21 0.26 19.72
CA ASN A 210 -22.96 0.98 18.47
C ASN A 210 -24.02 0.71 17.38
N ASN A 211 -25.09 -0.05 17.67
CA ASN A 211 -26.15 -0.43 16.73
C ASN A 211 -25.61 -1.04 15.42
N LEU A 212 -24.66 -1.97 15.53
CA LEU A 212 -23.98 -2.57 14.37
C LEU A 212 -24.76 -3.73 13.76
N TYR A 213 -25.60 -4.42 14.55
CA TYR A 213 -26.35 -5.60 14.11
C TYR A 213 -27.22 -5.40 12.86
N GLN A 214 -27.81 -4.22 12.70
CA GLN A 214 -28.65 -3.88 11.54
C GLN A 214 -27.87 -3.80 10.22
N HIS A 215 -26.53 -3.73 10.27
CA HIS A 215 -25.64 -3.68 9.11
C HIS A 215 -25.05 -5.05 8.78
N ILE A 216 -25.52 -6.13 9.43
CA ILE A 216 -24.96 -7.47 9.32
C ILE A 216 -26.00 -8.45 8.77
N CYS A 217 -25.67 -9.06 7.63
CA CYS A 217 -26.35 -10.20 7.05
C CYS A 217 -25.73 -11.50 7.59
N PHE A 218 -26.38 -12.11 8.59
CA PHE A 218 -25.98 -13.40 9.16
C PHE A 218 -26.31 -14.57 8.24
N ASN A 219 -25.71 -15.73 8.53
CA ASN A 219 -25.86 -16.97 7.74
C ASN A 219 -25.61 -16.78 6.24
N THR A 220 -24.79 -15.79 5.87
CA THR A 220 -24.55 -15.42 4.48
C THR A 220 -23.06 -15.53 4.20
N THR A 221 -22.69 -16.51 3.37
CA THR A 221 -21.29 -16.72 2.99
C THR A 221 -21.00 -15.93 1.72
N VAL A 222 -19.90 -15.17 1.72
CA VAL A 222 -19.36 -14.60 0.48
C VAL A 222 -18.60 -15.68 -0.26
N GLU A 223 -19.10 -16.07 -1.43
CA GLU A 223 -18.51 -17.09 -2.29
C GLU A 223 -17.46 -16.48 -3.22
N GLN A 224 -17.73 -15.29 -3.75
CA GLN A 224 -16.87 -14.65 -4.74
C GLN A 224 -16.89 -13.12 -4.58
N VAL A 225 -15.72 -12.51 -4.75
CA VAL A 225 -15.49 -11.06 -4.80
C VAL A 225 -14.68 -10.79 -6.07
N SER A 226 -15.33 -10.24 -7.08
CA SER A 226 -14.76 -9.98 -8.41
C SER A 226 -14.66 -8.48 -8.67
N ARG A 227 -13.58 -8.04 -9.33
CA ARG A 227 -13.47 -6.66 -9.78
C ARG A 227 -14.29 -6.45 -11.06
N MET A 228 -15.27 -5.54 -11.02
CA MET A 228 -16.09 -5.13 -12.17
C MET A 228 -15.90 -3.64 -12.45
N GLY A 229 -14.90 -3.30 -13.27
CA GLY A 229 -14.57 -1.91 -13.60
C GLY A 229 -14.14 -1.12 -12.37
N ASN A 230 -14.95 -0.13 -11.96
CA ASN A 230 -14.71 0.68 -10.77
C ASN A 230 -15.30 0.10 -9.47
N PHE A 231 -16.06 -0.99 -9.58
CA PHE A 231 -16.79 -1.62 -8.47
C PHE A 231 -16.27 -3.02 -8.17
N TRP A 232 -16.70 -3.56 -7.03
CA TRP A 232 -16.53 -4.93 -6.61
C TRP A 232 -17.89 -5.62 -6.65
N GLU A 233 -18.02 -6.67 -7.44
CA GLU A 233 -19.18 -7.56 -7.41
C GLU A 233 -18.94 -8.62 -6.34
N ILE A 234 -19.93 -8.78 -5.47
CA ILE A 234 -19.91 -9.78 -4.41
C ILE A 234 -21.05 -10.74 -4.64
N LYS A 235 -20.70 -12.02 -4.77
CA LYS A 235 -21.64 -13.12 -4.88
C LYS A 235 -21.75 -13.82 -3.54
N THR A 236 -22.97 -13.94 -3.03
CA THR A 236 -23.26 -14.63 -1.77
C THR A 236 -23.79 -16.04 -2.00
N SER A 237 -23.81 -16.85 -0.94
CA SER A 237 -24.38 -18.20 -0.93
C SER A 237 -25.89 -18.24 -1.24
N ASN A 238 -26.58 -17.11 -1.07
CA ASN A 238 -28.01 -17.00 -1.36
C ASN A 238 -28.28 -16.81 -2.87
N GLY A 239 -27.22 -16.65 -3.68
CA GLY A 239 -27.30 -16.33 -5.10
C GLY A 239 -27.35 -14.82 -5.38
N ASP A 240 -27.39 -13.98 -4.35
CA ASP A 240 -27.41 -12.54 -4.50
C ASP A 240 -26.09 -12.02 -5.05
N LYS A 241 -26.19 -10.99 -5.89
CA LYS A 241 -25.06 -10.28 -6.49
C LYS A 241 -25.24 -8.79 -6.26
N GLU A 242 -24.29 -8.20 -5.53
CA GLU A 242 -24.33 -6.79 -5.19
C GLU A 242 -23.01 -6.11 -5.56
N LEU A 243 -23.09 -4.83 -5.93
CA LEU A 243 -21.94 -4.02 -6.32
C LEU A 243 -21.57 -3.06 -5.20
N PHE A 244 -20.27 -3.02 -4.88
CA PHE A 244 -19.70 -2.18 -3.83
C PHE A 244 -18.54 -1.36 -4.36
N ASP A 245 -18.36 -0.16 -3.82
CA ASP A 245 -17.21 0.70 -4.15
C ASP A 245 -15.94 0.20 -3.47
N TYR A 246 -16.08 -0.22 -2.22
CA TYR A 246 -14.99 -0.66 -1.37
C TYR A 246 -15.29 -2.02 -0.74
N VAL A 247 -14.23 -2.78 -0.47
CA VAL A 247 -14.33 -4.08 0.19
C VAL A 247 -13.32 -4.14 1.33
N ILE A 248 -13.81 -4.55 2.50
CA ILE A 248 -12.98 -4.75 3.70
C ILE A 248 -13.04 -6.21 4.10
N ILE A 249 -11.94 -6.94 3.92
CA ILE A 249 -11.83 -8.34 4.27
C ILE A 249 -11.42 -8.47 5.74
N CYS A 250 -12.29 -9.07 6.56
CA CYS A 250 -12.08 -9.30 8.00
C CYS A 250 -12.11 -10.79 8.36
N THR A 251 -11.71 -11.67 7.43
CA THR A 251 -11.87 -13.12 7.55
C THR A 251 -11.01 -13.79 8.61
N GLY A 252 -9.94 -13.11 9.06
CA GLY A 252 -8.91 -13.68 9.94
C GLY A 252 -8.05 -14.73 9.23
N HIS A 253 -7.12 -15.34 9.97
CA HIS A 253 -6.12 -16.27 9.41
C HIS A 253 -5.96 -17.59 10.18
N HIS A 254 -6.77 -17.84 11.22
CA HIS A 254 -6.75 -19.08 12.00
C HIS A 254 -7.92 -20.02 11.66
N GLY A 255 -8.18 -20.18 10.36
CA GLY A 255 -9.35 -20.92 9.87
C GLY A 255 -9.04 -22.24 9.16
N ILE A 256 -7.84 -22.38 8.59
CA ILE A 256 -7.46 -23.53 7.76
C ILE A 256 -6.28 -24.25 8.43
N PRO A 257 -6.46 -25.47 8.96
CA PRO A 257 -5.40 -26.20 9.66
C PRO A 257 -4.27 -26.58 8.70
N GLN A 258 -3.04 -26.65 9.22
CA GLN A 258 -1.87 -27.08 8.46
C GLN A 258 -1.32 -28.39 9.02
N TYR A 259 -1.45 -29.47 8.25
CA TYR A 259 -0.95 -30.79 8.65
C TYR A 259 0.50 -31.01 8.17
N PRO A 260 1.41 -31.46 9.04
CA PRO A 260 2.76 -31.82 8.64
C PRO A 260 2.77 -33.15 7.88
N GLN A 261 3.73 -33.31 6.97
CA GLN A 261 3.97 -34.58 6.31
C GLN A 261 5.01 -35.36 7.13
N ILE A 262 4.55 -36.29 7.97
CA ILE A 262 5.41 -37.12 8.84
C ILE A 262 5.35 -38.57 8.35
N PRO A 263 6.50 -39.25 8.15
CA PRO A 263 6.51 -40.65 7.74
C PRO A 263 5.74 -41.56 8.72
N GLY A 264 4.93 -42.47 8.17
CA GLY A 264 4.21 -43.47 8.96
C GLY A 264 2.93 -42.98 9.63
N THR A 265 2.51 -41.74 9.38
CA THR A 265 1.23 -41.19 9.89
C THR A 265 0.04 -42.09 9.50
N GLU A 266 0.06 -42.65 8.29
CA GLU A 266 -0.95 -43.56 7.76
C GLU A 266 -1.01 -44.93 8.45
N LYS A 267 0.04 -45.31 9.20
CA LYS A 267 0.13 -46.59 9.91
C LYS A 267 -0.39 -46.51 11.34
N PHE A 268 -0.58 -45.29 11.86
CA PHE A 268 -1.03 -45.08 13.23
C PHE A 268 -2.47 -45.58 13.40
N LYS A 269 -2.67 -46.47 14.38
CA LYS A 269 -3.98 -47.08 14.70
C LYS A 269 -4.76 -46.28 15.74
N GLY A 270 -4.11 -45.34 16.43
CA GLY A 270 -4.75 -44.45 17.40
C GLY A 270 -5.50 -43.28 16.75
N ARG A 271 -5.89 -42.31 17.57
CA ARG A 271 -6.63 -41.12 17.11
C ARG A 271 -5.67 -40.02 16.67
N ILE A 272 -5.92 -39.41 15.53
CA ILE A 272 -5.19 -38.22 15.05
C ILE A 272 -6.16 -37.05 14.94
N LEU A 273 -5.77 -35.89 15.42
CA LEU A 273 -6.52 -34.64 15.22
C LEU A 273 -5.59 -33.44 15.14
N HIS A 274 -6.04 -32.36 14.51
CA HIS A 274 -5.40 -31.05 14.64
C HIS A 274 -5.94 -30.30 15.85
N SER A 275 -5.15 -29.36 16.38
CA SER A 275 -5.59 -28.39 17.40
C SER A 275 -6.83 -27.58 17.00
N HIS A 276 -7.14 -27.54 15.69
CA HIS A 276 -8.36 -26.95 15.14
C HIS A 276 -9.62 -27.77 15.41
N GLU A 277 -9.47 -29.07 15.63
CA GLU A 277 -10.57 -30.02 15.91
C GLU A 277 -10.76 -30.23 17.43
N TYR A 278 -9.76 -29.88 18.25
CA TYR A 278 -9.85 -29.97 19.70
C TYR A 278 -10.88 -28.99 20.26
N ARG A 279 -11.70 -29.43 21.23
CA ARG A 279 -12.79 -28.63 21.83
C ARG A 279 -12.70 -28.59 23.34
N ASP A 280 -12.58 -29.75 23.97
CA ASP A 280 -12.41 -29.93 25.41
C ASP A 280 -11.70 -31.26 25.70
N TYR A 281 -11.48 -31.51 26.99
CA TYR A 281 -10.71 -32.65 27.49
C TYR A 281 -11.45 -34.00 27.44
N GLN A 282 -12.74 -34.01 27.08
CA GLN A 282 -13.55 -35.23 27.15
C GLN A 282 -13.11 -36.25 26.09
N GLY A 283 -12.92 -37.49 26.52
CA GLY A 283 -12.45 -38.58 25.65
C GLY A 283 -10.93 -38.74 25.58
N PHE A 284 -10.18 -37.98 26.39
CA PHE A 284 -8.73 -38.10 26.53
C PHE A 284 -8.29 -38.70 27.88
N GLU A 285 -9.25 -39.10 28.71
CA GLU A 285 -9.00 -39.66 30.04
C GLU A 285 -8.18 -40.96 29.97
N GLY A 286 -7.10 -41.04 30.75
CA GLY A 286 -6.25 -42.23 30.83
C GLY A 286 -5.50 -42.60 29.54
N LYS A 287 -5.48 -41.72 28.53
CA LYS A 287 -4.78 -41.92 27.26
C LYS A 287 -3.35 -41.42 27.29
N ASP A 288 -2.49 -42.01 26.46
CA ASP A 288 -1.14 -41.50 26.21
C ASP A 288 -1.19 -40.49 25.03
N ILE A 289 -0.97 -39.21 25.32
CA ILE A 289 -1.15 -38.09 24.39
C ILE A 289 0.20 -37.59 23.86
N PHE A 290 0.31 -37.43 22.55
CA PHE A 290 1.49 -36.87 21.89
C PHE A 290 1.10 -35.63 21.07
N ILE A 291 1.63 -34.47 21.45
CA ILE A 291 1.33 -33.17 20.84
C ILE A 291 2.53 -32.73 20.01
N ILE A 292 2.31 -32.37 18.75
CA ILE A 292 3.37 -31.93 17.83
C ILE A 292 3.25 -30.42 17.63
N GLY A 293 4.28 -29.68 18.06
CA GLY A 293 4.33 -28.23 18.04
C GLY A 293 4.35 -27.62 19.43
N ILE A 294 4.83 -26.37 19.53
CA ILE A 294 4.98 -25.64 20.80
C ILE A 294 4.36 -24.23 20.75
N GLY A 295 3.33 -24.06 19.92
CA GLY A 295 2.53 -22.82 19.88
C GLY A 295 1.64 -22.67 21.11
N ASN A 296 0.97 -21.52 21.24
CA ASN A 296 0.05 -21.24 22.37
C ASN A 296 -1.01 -22.34 22.51
N SER A 297 -1.67 -22.72 21.41
CA SER A 297 -2.67 -23.80 21.42
C SER A 297 -2.08 -25.14 21.88
N ALA A 298 -0.82 -25.44 21.52
CA ALA A 298 -0.18 -26.70 21.91
C ALA A 298 -0.04 -26.79 23.44
N LEU A 299 0.44 -25.72 24.06
CA LEU A 299 0.68 -25.68 25.51
C LEU A 299 -0.61 -25.57 26.32
N ASP A 300 -1.62 -24.86 25.81
CA ASP A 300 -2.92 -24.81 26.47
C ASP A 300 -3.61 -26.18 26.45
N ILE A 301 -3.59 -26.88 25.32
CA ILE A 301 -4.08 -28.28 25.22
C ILE A 301 -3.26 -29.19 26.13
N ALA A 302 -1.93 -29.08 26.11
CA ALA A 302 -1.07 -29.89 26.96
C ALA A 302 -1.37 -29.67 28.45
N SER A 303 -1.57 -28.41 28.85
CA SER A 303 -1.87 -28.05 30.24
C SER A 303 -3.22 -28.60 30.68
N GLU A 304 -4.26 -28.47 29.85
CA GLU A 304 -5.59 -29.02 30.13
C GLU A 304 -5.56 -30.56 30.21
N LEU A 305 -4.92 -31.22 29.24
CA LEU A 305 -4.87 -32.68 29.19
C LEU A 305 -3.97 -33.30 30.27
N SER A 306 -3.00 -32.56 30.80
CA SER A 306 -2.10 -33.04 31.86
C SER A 306 -2.82 -33.45 33.16
N GLY A 307 -4.04 -32.95 33.37
CA GLY A 307 -4.85 -33.28 34.55
C GLY A 307 -5.70 -34.55 34.40
N VAL A 308 -5.90 -35.05 33.18
CA VAL A 308 -6.86 -36.14 32.89
C VAL A 308 -6.26 -37.34 32.15
N SER A 309 -5.21 -37.10 31.36
CA SER A 309 -4.55 -38.13 30.57
C SER A 309 -3.53 -38.92 31.39
N LYS A 310 -3.11 -40.07 30.87
CA LYS A 310 -2.09 -40.91 31.52
C LYS A 310 -0.70 -40.31 31.34
N SER A 311 -0.41 -39.76 30.15
CA SER A 311 0.82 -39.04 29.87
C SER A 311 0.59 -37.99 28.79
N VAL A 312 1.32 -36.87 28.86
CA VAL A 312 1.35 -35.84 27.82
C VAL A 312 2.79 -35.59 27.40
N THR A 313 3.09 -35.84 26.13
CA THR A 313 4.39 -35.56 25.52
C THR A 313 4.23 -34.46 24.49
N VAL A 314 5.07 -33.43 24.52
CA VAL A 314 5.08 -32.32 23.57
C VAL A 314 6.39 -32.34 22.79
N SER A 315 6.28 -32.49 21.47
CA SER A 315 7.41 -32.46 20.55
C SER A 315 7.66 -31.05 20.02
N THR A 316 8.92 -30.63 20.06
CA THR A 316 9.37 -29.37 19.45
C THR A 316 10.65 -29.55 18.67
N ARG A 317 10.70 -28.93 17.48
CA ARG A 317 11.89 -28.97 16.60
C ARG A 317 12.92 -27.91 16.93
N ARG A 318 12.48 -26.76 17.42
CA ARG A 318 13.33 -25.57 17.60
C ARG A 318 13.28 -24.98 19.00
N GLY A 319 12.47 -25.52 19.92
CA GLY A 319 12.18 -24.85 21.18
C GLY A 319 11.32 -23.59 21.00
N SER A 320 11.01 -22.91 22.10
CA SER A 320 10.35 -21.60 22.12
C SER A 320 10.60 -20.92 23.46
N TRP A 321 10.70 -19.59 23.44
CA TRP A 321 10.69 -18.80 24.66
C TRP A 321 9.30 -18.82 25.28
N ILE A 322 9.20 -19.46 26.44
CA ILE A 322 7.97 -19.51 27.24
C ILE A 322 7.85 -18.26 28.12
N PHE A 323 6.69 -17.63 28.06
CA PHE A 323 6.37 -16.37 28.70
C PHE A 323 5.07 -16.50 29.53
N ASN A 324 4.98 -15.83 30.68
CA ASN A 324 3.79 -15.89 31.54
C ASN A 324 2.92 -14.65 31.40
N ARG A 325 1.61 -14.81 31.56
CA ARG A 325 0.66 -13.68 31.63
C ARG A 325 0.90 -12.83 32.88
N VAL A 326 1.18 -13.50 34.00
CA VAL A 326 1.42 -12.86 35.29
C VAL A 326 2.89 -12.46 35.44
N SER A 327 3.15 -11.16 35.52
CA SER A 327 4.47 -10.60 35.76
C SER A 327 4.72 -10.33 37.25
N GLN A 328 5.83 -9.66 37.56
CA GLN A 328 6.26 -9.35 38.93
C GLN A 328 5.15 -8.63 39.71
N GLY A 329 4.88 -9.07 40.94
CA GLY A 329 3.83 -8.49 41.80
C GLY A 329 2.39 -8.86 41.39
N GLY A 330 2.19 -9.88 40.55
CA GLY A 330 0.84 -10.37 40.22
C GLY A 330 0.11 -9.56 39.14
N ILE A 331 0.79 -8.59 38.51
CA ILE A 331 0.21 -7.69 37.51
C ILE A 331 0.39 -8.28 36.10
N PRO A 332 -0.58 -8.08 35.18
CA PRO A 332 -0.40 -8.41 33.76
C PRO A 332 0.90 -7.87 33.17
N TYR A 333 1.60 -8.71 32.40
CA TYR A 333 2.90 -8.34 31.83
C TYR A 333 2.84 -7.16 30.86
N ASP A 334 1.77 -7.10 30.08
CA ASP A 334 1.56 -6.13 29.01
C ASP A 334 1.37 -4.72 29.58
N LEU A 335 0.67 -4.57 30.70
CA LEU A 335 0.59 -3.28 31.42
C LEU A 335 1.97 -2.74 31.84
N LYS A 336 2.93 -3.62 32.16
CA LYS A 336 4.28 -3.22 32.57
C LYS A 336 5.20 -2.99 31.37
N MET A 337 5.13 -3.87 30.37
CA MET A 337 6.06 -3.87 29.24
C MET A 337 5.60 -2.99 28.08
N MET A 338 4.29 -2.80 27.88
CA MET A 338 3.75 -2.06 26.74
C MET A 338 3.49 -0.58 27.08
N THR A 339 4.47 0.07 27.69
CA THR A 339 4.40 1.52 27.99
C THR A 339 5.24 2.31 26.99
N ARG A 340 4.85 3.57 26.71
CA ARG A 340 5.61 4.45 25.81
C ARG A 340 7.05 4.66 26.26
N LEU A 341 7.26 4.80 27.57
CA LEU A 341 8.60 4.93 28.15
C LEU A 341 9.42 3.66 27.91
N TYR A 342 8.85 2.48 28.18
CA TYR A 342 9.52 1.20 27.92
C TYR A 342 9.85 1.04 26.44
N SER A 343 8.88 1.27 25.54
CA SER A 343 9.11 1.22 24.09
C SER A 343 10.18 2.21 23.64
N TYR A 344 10.18 3.44 24.16
CA TYR A 344 11.21 4.44 23.86
C TYR A 344 12.60 3.96 24.31
N LEU A 345 12.72 3.47 25.55
CA LEU A 345 13.99 2.96 26.08
C LEU A 345 14.49 1.75 25.29
N MET A 346 13.62 0.76 25.04
CA MET A 346 13.99 -0.44 24.29
C MET A 346 14.38 -0.13 22.83
N ASN A 347 13.77 0.88 22.20
CA ASN A 347 14.14 1.31 20.86
C ASN A 347 15.47 2.09 20.80
N LYS A 348 15.94 2.64 21.93
CA LYS A 348 17.21 3.37 22.03
C LYS A 348 18.38 2.48 22.43
N LEU A 349 18.12 1.42 23.17
CA LEU A 349 19.14 0.47 23.57
C LEU A 349 19.56 -0.44 22.40
N PRO A 350 20.84 -0.85 22.34
CA PRO A 350 21.29 -1.86 21.39
C PRO A 350 20.45 -3.14 21.48
N TRP A 351 20.08 -3.69 20.33
CA TRP A 351 19.23 -4.88 20.21
C TRP A 351 19.73 -6.06 21.04
N THR A 352 21.05 -6.27 21.12
CA THR A 352 21.67 -7.35 21.92
C THR A 352 21.37 -7.20 23.40
N ILE A 353 21.58 -5.99 23.95
CA ILE A 353 21.34 -5.68 25.37
C ILE A 353 19.88 -5.90 25.73
N VAL A 354 18.95 -5.49 24.85
CA VAL A 354 17.51 -5.70 25.08
C VAL A 354 17.18 -7.20 25.13
N ASN A 355 17.73 -7.98 24.20
CA ASN A 355 17.51 -9.43 24.22
C ASN A 355 18.15 -10.07 25.46
N ASP A 356 19.38 -9.71 25.83
CA ASP A 356 20.06 -10.25 27.02
C ASP A 356 19.25 -9.96 28.29
N PHE A 357 18.73 -8.73 28.42
CA PHE A 357 17.90 -8.33 29.54
C PHE A 357 16.60 -9.17 29.62
N ILE A 358 15.89 -9.33 28.51
CA ILE A 358 14.62 -10.08 28.49
C ILE A 358 14.87 -11.58 28.68
N GLU A 359 15.86 -12.16 27.99
CA GLU A 359 16.22 -13.57 28.13
C GLU A 359 16.65 -13.88 29.56
N HIS A 360 17.47 -13.03 30.20
CA HIS A 360 17.83 -13.21 31.60
C HIS A 360 16.59 -13.22 32.51
N ARG A 361 15.64 -12.32 32.29
CA ARG A 361 14.38 -12.27 33.07
C ARG A 361 13.52 -13.52 32.88
N LEU A 362 13.54 -14.11 31.69
CA LEU A 362 12.81 -15.36 31.41
C LEU A 362 13.49 -16.56 32.04
N GLN A 363 14.81 -16.65 31.90
CA GLN A 363 15.62 -17.73 32.48
C GLN A 363 15.51 -17.79 34.01
N LEU A 364 15.40 -16.63 34.68
CA LEU A 364 15.16 -16.58 36.13
C LEU A 364 13.83 -17.22 36.56
N ARG A 365 12.86 -17.33 35.65
CA ARG A 365 11.54 -17.88 35.95
C ARG A 365 11.41 -19.33 35.50
N LEU A 366 11.94 -19.65 34.32
CA LEU A 366 12.01 -20.98 33.76
C LEU A 366 13.34 -21.08 33.03
N ASP A 367 14.23 -21.97 33.47
CA ASP A 367 15.49 -22.21 32.77
C ASP A 367 15.24 -23.02 31.49
N HIS A 368 15.09 -22.33 30.36
CA HIS A 368 14.82 -22.94 29.07
C HIS A 368 15.92 -23.89 28.62
N ASP A 369 17.16 -23.75 29.11
CA ASP A 369 18.26 -24.69 28.80
C ASP A 369 18.03 -26.01 29.54
N LEU A 370 17.73 -25.93 30.84
CA LEU A 370 17.47 -27.10 31.68
C LEU A 370 16.26 -27.93 31.18
N TYR A 371 15.19 -27.26 30.76
CA TYR A 371 13.97 -27.92 30.28
C TYR A 371 13.98 -28.27 28.78
N GLY A 372 15.08 -28.04 28.07
CA GLY A 372 15.18 -28.35 26.64
C GLY A 372 14.27 -27.50 25.74
N LEU A 373 13.94 -26.28 26.18
CA LEU A 373 13.05 -25.35 25.49
C LEU A 373 13.79 -24.24 24.75
N ARG A 374 15.09 -24.03 25.03
CA ARG A 374 15.86 -22.90 24.49
C ARG A 374 15.88 -22.93 22.96
N PRO A 375 15.41 -21.87 22.29
CA PRO A 375 15.47 -21.82 20.84
C PRO A 375 16.80 -21.30 20.29
N ASN A 376 17.06 -21.62 19.02
CA ASN A 376 18.23 -21.13 18.28
C ASN A 376 18.13 -19.64 17.86
N HIS A 377 17.10 -18.92 18.31
CA HIS A 377 16.88 -17.51 18.02
C HIS A 377 16.77 -16.70 19.32
N ARG A 378 17.08 -15.42 19.24
CA ARG A 378 16.94 -14.46 20.34
C ARG A 378 15.46 -14.13 20.59
N PHE A 379 15.15 -13.63 21.79
CA PHE A 379 13.77 -13.40 22.22
C PHE A 379 12.93 -12.56 21.23
N LEU A 380 13.44 -11.42 20.77
CA LEU A 380 12.67 -10.49 19.93
C LEU A 380 12.60 -10.89 18.44
N GLN A 381 13.24 -11.99 18.02
CA GLN A 381 13.27 -12.42 16.61
C GLN A 381 12.01 -13.18 16.19
N GLN A 382 11.30 -13.79 17.14
CA GLN A 382 10.10 -14.58 16.89
C GLN A 382 9.14 -14.45 18.06
N HIS A 383 7.84 -14.56 17.80
CA HIS A 383 6.82 -14.50 18.85
C HIS A 383 7.02 -15.59 19.91
N PRO A 384 7.07 -15.22 21.21
CA PRO A 384 7.17 -16.18 22.30
C PRO A 384 5.84 -16.89 22.54
N THR A 385 5.89 -18.07 23.16
CA THR A 385 4.71 -18.82 23.57
C THR A 385 4.29 -18.40 24.97
N ILE A 386 3.02 -18.06 25.17
CA ILE A 386 2.46 -17.65 26.46
C ILE A 386 1.76 -18.83 27.11
N ASN A 387 2.24 -19.26 28.28
CA ASN A 387 1.57 -20.27 29.09
C ASN A 387 2.00 -20.14 30.56
N ASP A 388 1.04 -20.22 31.49
CA ASP A 388 1.33 -20.01 32.91
C ASP A 388 1.68 -21.29 33.67
N ASP A 389 1.17 -22.42 33.22
CA ASP A 389 1.17 -23.68 33.97
C ASP A 389 2.36 -24.58 33.62
N LEU A 390 2.89 -24.44 32.39
CA LEU A 390 3.93 -25.30 31.84
C LEU A 390 5.12 -25.53 32.80
N PRO A 391 5.74 -24.51 33.44
CA PRO A 391 6.87 -24.74 34.34
C PRO A 391 6.58 -25.77 35.44
N ASN A 392 5.42 -25.66 36.10
CA ASN A 392 5.04 -26.56 37.18
C ASN A 392 4.70 -27.97 36.68
N LEU A 393 4.11 -28.05 35.48
CA LEU A 393 3.75 -29.32 34.84
C LEU A 393 4.99 -30.08 34.35
N LEU A 394 6.04 -29.38 33.94
CA LEU A 394 7.34 -29.98 33.62
C LEU A 394 8.05 -30.48 34.88
N CYS A 395 8.13 -29.66 35.94
CA CYS A 395 8.73 -30.06 37.21
C CYS A 395 8.08 -31.29 37.84
N SER A 396 6.75 -31.41 37.71
CA SER A 396 5.99 -32.55 38.24
C SER A 396 5.98 -33.77 37.33
N GLY A 397 6.60 -33.70 36.14
CA GLY A 397 6.65 -34.79 35.17
C GLY A 397 5.31 -35.10 34.49
N ARG A 398 4.29 -34.23 34.63
CA ARG A 398 2.98 -34.42 33.97
C ARG A 398 3.04 -34.11 32.48
N ILE A 399 3.94 -33.21 32.08
CA ILE A 399 4.27 -32.93 30.69
C ILE A 399 5.74 -33.26 30.47
N VAL A 400 6.04 -33.93 29.35
CA VAL A 400 7.41 -34.21 28.91
C VAL A 400 7.67 -33.48 27.60
N ILE A 401 8.78 -32.73 27.51
CA ILE A 401 9.24 -32.15 26.24
C ILE A 401 10.18 -33.13 25.54
N THR A 402 10.05 -33.25 24.23
CA THR A 402 10.89 -34.13 23.41
C THR A 402 11.25 -33.48 22.07
N GLU A 403 12.21 -34.06 21.39
CA GLU A 403 12.71 -33.65 20.08
C GLU A 403 11.66 -33.80 18.97
N ASP A 404 12.03 -33.38 17.76
CA ASP A 404 11.25 -33.51 16.54
C ASP A 404 10.92 -34.99 16.23
N VAL A 405 9.73 -35.22 15.68
CA VAL A 405 9.26 -36.57 15.30
C VAL A 405 10.06 -37.06 14.10
N GLU A 406 10.50 -38.32 14.16
CA GLU A 406 11.22 -39.00 13.08
C GLU A 406 10.30 -39.94 12.32
N LEU A 407 9.54 -40.78 13.03
CA LEU A 407 8.68 -41.81 12.45
C LEU A 407 7.47 -42.06 13.36
N ILE A 408 6.29 -42.15 12.77
CA ILE A 408 5.09 -42.63 13.44
C ILE A 408 4.90 -44.12 13.12
N GLN A 409 4.70 -44.94 14.15
CA GLN A 409 4.43 -46.38 14.04
C GLN A 409 2.96 -46.65 14.42
N GLU A 410 2.57 -47.90 14.65
CA GLU A 410 1.15 -48.25 14.87
C GLU A 410 0.54 -47.63 16.14
N MET A 411 1.25 -47.66 17.27
CA MET A 411 0.78 -47.13 18.57
C MET A 411 1.92 -46.42 19.33
N THR A 412 2.97 -46.02 18.60
CA THR A 412 4.19 -45.44 19.15
C THR A 412 4.68 -44.33 18.24
N VAL A 413 5.23 -43.28 18.84
CA VAL A 413 5.91 -42.19 18.13
C VAL A 413 7.40 -42.27 18.43
N GLN A 414 8.21 -42.37 17.38
CA GLN A 414 9.66 -42.31 17.47
C GLN A 414 10.13 -40.89 17.17
N VAL A 415 10.95 -40.34 18.07
CA VAL A 415 11.57 -39.02 17.92
C VAL A 415 13.04 -39.15 17.51
N LYS A 416 13.62 -38.05 17.02
CA LYS A 416 15.05 -37.98 16.73
C LYS A 416 15.86 -38.34 17.96
N GLY A 417 16.87 -39.18 17.77
CA GLY A 417 17.65 -39.77 18.88
C GLY A 417 17.15 -41.14 19.32
N GLY A 418 16.13 -41.70 18.66
CA GLY A 418 15.70 -43.09 18.80
C GLY A 418 14.80 -43.37 20.00
N ARG A 419 14.43 -42.37 20.81
CA ARG A 419 13.45 -42.52 21.88
C ARG A 419 12.06 -42.80 21.29
N GLN A 420 11.30 -43.65 21.96
CA GLN A 420 9.94 -44.03 21.57
C GLN A 420 8.97 -43.75 22.70
N PHE A 421 7.80 -43.23 22.34
CA PHE A 421 6.72 -42.93 23.27
C PHE A 421 5.47 -43.73 22.86
N PRO A 422 4.87 -44.52 23.77
CA PRO A 422 3.53 -45.04 23.58
C PRO A 422 2.56 -43.89 23.32
N THR A 423 1.65 -44.06 22.38
CA THR A 423 0.74 -42.97 21.99
C THR A 423 -0.60 -43.53 21.54
N ASP A 424 -1.66 -43.12 22.22
CA ASP A 424 -3.04 -43.39 21.83
C ASP A 424 -3.60 -42.28 20.94
N VAL A 425 -3.15 -41.03 21.17
CA VAL A 425 -3.68 -39.85 20.48
C VAL A 425 -2.56 -38.90 20.06
N ILE A 426 -2.55 -38.53 18.78
CA ILE A 426 -1.66 -37.51 18.23
C ILE A 426 -2.45 -36.22 17.99
N ILE A 427 -1.95 -35.10 18.52
CA ILE A 427 -2.52 -33.76 18.31
C ILE A 427 -1.53 -32.90 17.54
N PHE A 428 -1.88 -32.52 16.31
CA PHE A 428 -1.11 -31.57 15.52
C PHE A 428 -1.44 -30.14 15.93
N ALA A 429 -0.51 -29.48 16.63
CA ALA A 429 -0.57 -28.06 16.95
C ALA A 429 0.42 -27.27 16.07
N THR A 430 0.38 -27.56 14.77
CA THR A 430 1.35 -27.12 13.75
C THR A 430 0.98 -25.81 13.06
N GLY A 431 -0.07 -25.15 13.55
CA GLY A 431 -0.48 -23.83 13.07
C GLY A 431 -1.55 -23.89 11.97
N TYR A 432 -1.72 -22.76 11.30
CA TYR A 432 -2.77 -22.56 10.33
C TYR A 432 -2.20 -21.91 9.08
N THR A 433 -2.78 -22.22 7.94
CA THR A 433 -2.60 -21.44 6.72
C THR A 433 -3.79 -20.50 6.52
N PHE A 434 -3.64 -19.55 5.61
CA PHE A 434 -4.66 -18.57 5.27
C PHE A 434 -4.66 -18.31 3.78
N GLY A 435 -5.78 -17.86 3.27
CA GLY A 435 -5.94 -17.51 1.86
C GLY A 435 -7.27 -16.82 1.63
N PHE A 436 -7.41 -16.27 0.42
CA PHE A 436 -8.60 -15.55 -0.01
C PHE A 436 -9.21 -16.24 -1.24
N PRO A 437 -9.70 -17.50 -1.11
CA PRO A 437 -10.16 -18.30 -2.26
C PRO A 437 -11.39 -17.69 -2.95
N PHE A 438 -12.10 -16.79 -2.28
CA PHE A 438 -13.24 -16.05 -2.81
C PHE A 438 -12.81 -14.80 -3.62
N LEU A 439 -11.57 -14.33 -3.55
CA LEU A 439 -11.12 -13.20 -4.39
C LEU A 439 -10.90 -13.67 -5.82
N TYR A 440 -11.56 -13.03 -6.79
CA TYR A 440 -11.43 -13.38 -8.20
C TYR A 440 -10.92 -12.21 -9.06
N PRO A 441 -9.86 -12.41 -9.84
CA PRO A 441 -9.06 -13.63 -9.92
C PRO A 441 -8.20 -13.84 -8.65
N GLU A 442 -7.87 -15.09 -8.32
CA GLU A 442 -7.19 -15.50 -7.06
C GLU A 442 -5.85 -14.79 -6.82
N PHE A 443 -5.22 -14.25 -7.86
CA PHE A 443 -3.97 -13.48 -7.78
C PHE A 443 -4.12 -12.02 -7.35
N ILE A 444 -5.33 -11.55 -6.98
CA ILE A 444 -5.51 -10.19 -6.42
C ILE A 444 -4.65 -10.02 -5.15
N ILE A 445 -4.61 -11.05 -4.30
CA ILE A 445 -3.71 -11.14 -3.14
C ILE A 445 -3.03 -12.51 -3.19
N PRO A 446 -1.89 -12.65 -3.89
CA PRO A 446 -1.24 -13.94 -4.03
C PRO A 446 -0.58 -14.33 -2.70
N LEU A 447 -0.90 -15.51 -2.19
CA LEU A 447 -0.17 -16.13 -1.09
C LEU A 447 1.10 -16.77 -1.64
N LYS A 448 2.26 -16.24 -1.29
CA LYS A 448 3.57 -16.82 -1.66
C LYS A 448 4.33 -17.11 -0.38
N ASN A 449 4.78 -18.35 -0.19
CA ASN A 449 5.56 -18.77 0.97
C ASN A 449 4.93 -18.39 2.33
N HIS A 450 3.60 -18.50 2.47
CA HIS A 450 2.84 -18.08 3.66
C HIS A 450 2.88 -16.57 3.96
N GLU A 451 3.27 -15.75 2.99
CA GLU A 451 3.23 -14.29 3.07
C GLU A 451 2.31 -13.72 1.99
N VAL A 452 1.72 -12.57 2.30
CA VAL A 452 0.95 -11.77 1.34
C VAL A 452 1.54 -10.37 1.24
N GLU A 453 1.67 -9.89 0.01
CA GLU A 453 2.20 -8.56 -0.28
C GLU A 453 1.11 -7.49 -0.04
N LEU A 454 1.01 -7.04 1.21
CA LEU A 454 0.11 -5.98 1.62
C LEU A 454 0.90 -4.82 2.23
N TYR A 455 0.70 -3.61 1.71
CA TYR A 455 1.25 -2.40 2.32
C TYR A 455 0.70 -2.23 3.73
N LYS A 456 1.62 -2.25 4.71
CA LYS A 456 1.32 -2.26 6.15
C LYS A 456 0.33 -3.36 6.58
N TYR A 457 0.33 -4.50 5.90
CA TYR A 457 -0.60 -5.60 6.16
C TYR A 457 -2.10 -5.23 5.97
N VAL A 458 -2.39 -4.18 5.19
CA VAL A 458 -3.78 -3.72 4.93
C VAL A 458 -4.07 -3.66 3.44
N PHE A 459 -3.26 -2.94 2.67
CA PHE A 459 -3.62 -2.59 1.29
C PHE A 459 -2.88 -3.45 0.26
N PRO A 460 -3.59 -4.12 -0.66
CA PRO A 460 -2.97 -4.63 -1.87
C PRO A 460 -2.55 -3.46 -2.76
N LEU A 461 -1.29 -3.48 -3.21
CA LEU A 461 -0.66 -2.34 -3.92
C LEU A 461 -1.42 -1.88 -5.17
N LYS A 462 -2.16 -2.78 -5.83
CA LYS A 462 -2.88 -2.53 -7.07
C LYS A 462 -4.33 -2.07 -6.87
N TYR A 463 -4.91 -2.29 -5.68
CA TYR A 463 -6.35 -2.12 -5.45
C TYR A 463 -6.61 -1.33 -4.16
N PRO A 464 -6.54 0.02 -4.19
CA PRO A 464 -6.69 0.85 -3.00
C PRO A 464 -8.11 0.84 -2.42
N THR A 465 -9.10 0.38 -3.20
CA THR A 465 -10.50 0.21 -2.74
C THR A 465 -10.72 -1.12 -2.02
N LEU A 466 -9.71 -1.98 -1.92
CA LEU A 466 -9.73 -3.23 -1.16
C LEU A 466 -8.80 -3.09 0.05
N ALA A 467 -9.26 -3.51 1.22
CA ALA A 467 -8.44 -3.60 2.42
C ALA A 467 -8.61 -4.94 3.12
N VAL A 468 -7.54 -5.42 3.75
CA VAL A 468 -7.55 -6.58 4.63
C VAL A 468 -7.28 -6.10 6.05
N ILE A 469 -8.16 -6.39 6.99
CA ILE A 469 -8.04 -5.92 8.38
C ILE A 469 -7.82 -7.12 9.30
N GLY A 470 -6.84 -7.00 10.21
CA GLY A 470 -6.49 -8.02 11.18
C GLY A 470 -5.70 -9.21 10.61
N LEU A 471 -5.11 -9.06 9.43
CA LEU A 471 -4.11 -10.00 8.90
C LEU A 471 -2.71 -9.61 9.37
N ILE A 472 -2.52 -9.59 10.69
CA ILE A 472 -1.23 -9.27 11.32
C ILE A 472 -1.12 -10.04 12.64
N GLN A 473 0.10 -10.43 13.00
CA GLN A 473 0.45 -11.01 14.30
C GLN A 473 1.37 -10.04 15.04
N PRO A 474 0.81 -9.05 15.77
CA PRO A 474 1.60 -8.06 16.49
C PRO A 474 2.05 -8.57 17.85
N ILE A 475 3.08 -7.95 18.43
CA ILE A 475 3.38 -8.10 19.87
C ILE A 475 2.35 -7.22 20.58
N GLY A 476 1.23 -7.81 21.00
CA GLY A 476 0.11 -7.11 21.65
C GLY A 476 -1.27 -7.62 21.22
N SER A 477 -2.31 -6.90 21.61
CA SER A 477 -3.70 -7.29 21.32
C SER A 477 -4.11 -6.90 19.92
N ILE A 478 -4.79 -7.81 19.21
CA ILE A 478 -5.28 -7.56 17.85
C ILE A 478 -6.48 -6.60 17.81
N LEU A 479 -7.29 -6.53 18.87
CA LEU A 479 -8.50 -5.70 18.94
C LEU A 479 -8.23 -4.20 18.69
N PRO A 480 -7.35 -3.53 19.45
CA PRO A 480 -7.04 -2.12 19.19
C PRO A 480 -6.29 -1.93 17.87
N ILE A 481 -5.50 -2.92 17.43
CA ILE A 481 -4.74 -2.81 16.18
C ILE A 481 -5.66 -2.88 14.97
N SER A 482 -6.65 -3.79 14.96
CA SER A 482 -7.63 -3.87 13.89
C SER A 482 -8.48 -2.59 13.82
N GLU A 483 -8.89 -2.05 14.97
CA GLU A 483 -9.58 -0.75 15.03
C GLU A 483 -8.72 0.38 14.45
N MET A 484 -7.43 0.46 14.80
CA MET A 484 -6.54 1.47 14.22
C MET A 484 -6.30 1.27 12.72
N GLN A 485 -6.26 0.02 12.23
CA GLN A 485 -6.22 -0.27 10.79
C GLN A 485 -7.50 0.22 10.09
N CYS A 486 -8.69 0.01 10.69
CA CYS A 486 -9.96 0.52 10.17
C CYS A 486 -9.96 2.04 10.11
N ARG A 487 -9.61 2.70 11.23
CA ARG A 487 -9.50 4.15 11.30
C ARG A 487 -8.53 4.67 10.24
N TRP A 488 -7.36 4.07 10.11
CA TRP A 488 -6.40 4.50 9.10
C TRP A 488 -6.95 4.37 7.66
N TYR A 489 -7.58 3.24 7.33
CA TYR A 489 -8.24 3.03 6.03
C TYR A 489 -9.27 4.11 5.70
N ILE A 490 -10.03 4.54 6.72
CA ILE A 490 -11.10 5.53 6.58
C ILE A 490 -10.57 6.97 6.60
N PHE A 491 -9.56 7.27 7.42
CA PHE A 491 -8.95 8.59 7.57
C PHE A 491 -7.88 8.90 6.53
N THR A 492 -7.61 8.00 5.58
CA THR A 492 -6.94 8.34 4.32
C THR A 492 -7.80 9.24 3.41
N GLU A 493 -8.59 10.17 3.99
CA GLU A 493 -9.18 11.35 3.35
C GLU A 493 -8.19 12.54 3.42
N PRO A 494 -7.49 12.88 2.32
CA PRO A 494 -6.54 14.00 2.29
C PRO A 494 -7.20 15.37 2.53
N SER A 495 -8.52 15.47 2.30
CA SER A 495 -9.30 16.70 2.33
C SER A 495 -9.46 17.27 3.75
N PHE A 496 -9.70 16.43 4.76
CA PHE A 496 -9.89 16.88 6.14
C PHE A 496 -8.56 17.31 6.78
N CYS A 497 -7.48 16.57 6.51
CA CYS A 497 -6.14 16.93 6.95
C CYS A 497 -5.70 18.29 6.36
N PHE A 498 -5.93 18.51 5.06
CA PHE A 498 -5.66 19.79 4.40
C PHE A 498 -6.53 20.94 4.97
N ARG A 499 -7.77 20.65 5.37
CA ARG A 499 -8.67 21.62 6.01
C ARG A 499 -8.21 22.03 7.41
N LEU A 500 -7.61 21.13 8.19
CA LEU A 500 -6.98 21.47 9.47
C LEU A 500 -5.72 22.30 9.27
N PHE A 501 -4.96 22.02 8.21
CA PHE A 501 -3.71 22.72 7.91
C PHE A 501 -3.91 24.17 7.43
N ILE A 502 -4.94 24.43 6.59
CA ILE A 502 -5.14 25.73 5.92
C ILE A 502 -6.39 26.48 6.44
N GLY A 503 -7.31 25.77 7.10
CA GLY A 503 -8.53 26.35 7.66
C GLY A 503 -8.28 27.30 8.83
N ALA A 504 -9.33 28.00 9.26
CA ALA A 504 -9.26 28.80 10.47
C ALA A 504 -9.03 27.89 11.68
N ASN A 505 -7.99 28.19 12.47
CA ASN A 505 -7.65 27.47 13.69
C ASN A 505 -8.65 27.81 14.82
N ALA A 506 -9.88 27.34 14.66
CA ALA A 506 -10.93 27.51 15.63
C ALA A 506 -10.64 26.63 16.86
N PRO A 507 -11.01 27.06 18.08
CA PRO A 507 -10.69 26.35 19.32
C PRO A 507 -11.25 24.92 19.39
N TYR A 508 -12.20 24.59 18.52
CA TYR A 508 -12.72 23.23 18.32
C TYR A 508 -11.65 22.25 17.82
N ALA A 509 -10.62 22.71 17.10
CA ALA A 509 -9.53 21.87 16.62
C ALA A 509 -8.73 21.24 17.77
N TYR A 510 -8.59 21.96 18.87
CA TYR A 510 -7.95 21.47 20.10
C TYR A 510 -8.83 20.50 20.91
N ARG A 511 -10.07 20.30 20.47
CA ARG A 511 -11.07 19.41 21.08
C ARG A 511 -11.40 18.22 20.14
N LEU A 512 -10.63 18.04 19.07
CA LEU A 512 -10.78 16.90 18.15
C LEU A 512 -10.37 15.57 18.81
N GLU A 513 -9.31 15.61 19.61
CA GLU A 513 -8.75 14.46 20.32
C GLU A 513 -8.23 14.90 21.69
N GLY A 514 -7.94 13.94 22.56
CA GLY A 514 -7.39 14.20 23.90
C GLY A 514 -8.45 14.47 24.98
N PRO A 515 -8.02 14.74 26.22
CA PRO A 515 -8.92 14.92 27.36
C PRO A 515 -9.82 16.15 27.19
N GLY A 516 -11.13 15.93 27.32
CA GLY A 516 -12.14 16.95 27.05
C GLY A 516 -12.41 17.14 25.56
N SER A 517 -12.20 16.11 24.74
CA SER A 517 -12.67 16.06 23.35
C SER A 517 -14.17 16.37 23.27
N TRP A 518 -14.57 16.98 22.17
CA TRP A 518 -15.95 17.36 21.92
C TRP A 518 -16.44 16.66 20.66
N ASP A 519 -17.46 15.80 20.80
CA ASP A 519 -17.93 14.92 19.72
C ASP A 519 -18.37 15.69 18.46
N LYS A 520 -18.85 16.93 18.64
CA LYS A 520 -19.23 17.82 17.54
C LYS A 520 -18.08 18.66 16.98
N ALA A 521 -16.85 18.52 17.47
CA ALA A 521 -15.70 19.34 17.05
C ALA A 521 -15.42 19.18 15.55
N LYS A 522 -15.41 17.94 15.04
CA LYS A 522 -15.17 17.64 13.62
C LYS A 522 -16.27 18.24 12.73
N GLU A 523 -17.53 17.98 13.05
CA GLU A 523 -18.68 18.54 12.32
C GLU A 523 -18.71 20.08 12.37
N THR A 524 -18.38 20.66 13.52
CA THR A 524 -18.32 22.10 13.72
C THR A 524 -17.20 22.76 12.92
N LEU A 525 -16.05 22.10 12.77
CA LEU A 525 -14.96 22.57 11.91
C LEU A 525 -15.30 22.47 10.42
N ILE A 526 -16.04 21.43 10.03
CA ILE A 526 -16.52 21.24 8.66
C ILE A 526 -17.54 22.33 8.29
N THR A 527 -18.48 22.63 9.19
CA THR A 527 -19.57 23.60 8.98
C THR A 527 -19.20 25.05 9.36
N LEU A 528 -18.01 25.27 9.92
CA LEU A 528 -17.52 26.57 10.41
C LEU A 528 -17.75 27.74 9.44
N PRO A 529 -17.48 27.63 8.12
CA PRO A 529 -17.69 28.74 7.19
C PRO A 529 -19.15 29.14 7.02
N GLU A 530 -20.10 28.19 7.14
CA GLU A 530 -21.53 28.49 7.08
C GLU A 530 -21.98 29.16 8.38
N ARG A 531 -21.55 28.62 9.53
CA ARG A 531 -21.89 29.17 10.85
C ARG A 531 -21.49 30.64 11.04
N VAL A 532 -20.38 31.06 10.44
CA VAL A 532 -19.96 32.48 10.43
C VAL A 532 -20.84 33.34 9.53
N LYS A 533 -21.36 32.78 8.42
CA LYS A 533 -22.13 33.53 7.40
C LYS A 533 -23.61 33.64 7.72
N THR A 534 -24.19 32.62 8.37
CA THR A 534 -25.61 32.60 8.75
C THR A 534 -26.06 33.88 9.48
N PRO A 535 -25.39 34.36 10.54
CA PRO A 535 -25.81 35.58 11.24
C PRO A 535 -25.55 36.87 10.45
N LEU A 536 -24.67 36.82 9.44
CA LEU A 536 -24.40 37.96 8.56
C LEU A 536 -25.41 38.06 7.41
N LYS A 537 -26.11 36.96 7.10
CA LYS A 537 -27.03 36.86 5.97
C LYS A 537 -28.49 36.99 6.43
N ASN A 538 -28.86 38.17 6.92
CA ASN A 538 -30.22 38.47 7.42
C ASN A 538 -31.29 38.63 6.31
N ARG A 539 -30.91 38.47 5.04
CA ARG A 539 -31.79 38.50 3.88
C ARG A 539 -31.37 37.39 2.91
N GLU A 540 -32.33 36.59 2.45
CA GLU A 540 -32.05 35.56 1.45
C GLU A 540 -31.77 36.18 0.08
N CYS A 541 -30.48 36.38 -0.23
CA CYS A 541 -30.00 36.69 -1.56
C CYS A 541 -29.26 35.49 -2.18
N ARG A 542 -29.26 35.42 -3.52
CA ARG A 542 -28.50 34.40 -4.27
C ARG A 542 -27.00 34.63 -4.05
N MET A 543 -26.33 33.65 -3.45
CA MET A 543 -24.89 33.72 -3.15
C MET A 543 -24.13 32.78 -4.09
N LYS A 544 -23.04 33.26 -4.70
CA LYS A 544 -22.18 32.43 -5.56
C LYS A 544 -21.60 31.24 -4.75
N ARG A 545 -21.53 30.06 -5.38
CA ARG A 545 -21.24 28.76 -4.72
C ARG A 545 -19.94 28.75 -3.91
N TYR A 546 -18.87 29.34 -4.45
CA TYR A 546 -17.56 29.45 -3.77
C TYR A 546 -17.61 30.36 -2.52
N LYS A 547 -18.40 31.44 -2.55
CA LYS A 547 -18.61 32.31 -1.39
C LYS A 547 -19.38 31.62 -0.27
N ARG A 548 -20.07 30.51 -0.53
CA ARG A 548 -20.79 29.72 0.48
C ARG A 548 -19.85 28.80 1.29
N ARG A 549 -18.88 28.15 0.63
CA ARG A 549 -18.08 27.07 1.24
C ARG A 549 -16.71 27.48 1.83
N GLY A 550 -16.26 28.72 1.63
CA GLY A 550 -15.15 29.33 2.39
C GLY A 550 -13.80 29.43 1.65
N ARG A 551 -12.74 29.82 2.37
CA ARG A 551 -11.42 30.20 1.82
C ARG A 551 -10.73 29.09 1.00
N ILE A 552 -10.95 27.81 1.33
CA ILE A 552 -10.29 26.69 0.64
C ILE A 552 -10.76 26.57 -0.81
N GLU A 553 -12.08 26.61 -1.06
CA GLU A 553 -12.61 26.64 -2.43
C GLU A 553 -12.26 27.95 -3.13
N GLU A 554 -12.09 29.04 -2.40
CA GLU A 554 -11.65 30.33 -2.96
C GLU A 554 -10.19 30.31 -3.41
N TYR A 555 -9.27 29.72 -2.63
CA TYR A 555 -7.89 29.50 -3.05
C TYR A 555 -7.80 28.50 -4.20
N PHE A 556 -8.55 27.40 -4.15
CA PHE A 556 -8.61 26.45 -5.25
C PHE A 556 -9.14 27.12 -6.53
N ARG A 557 -10.17 27.97 -6.42
CA ARG A 557 -10.66 28.83 -7.51
C ARG A 557 -9.58 29.81 -7.99
N TYR A 558 -8.87 30.48 -7.10
CA TYR A 558 -7.86 31.49 -7.48
C TYR A 558 -6.66 30.84 -8.16
N VAL A 559 -6.20 29.70 -7.65
CA VAL A 559 -5.12 28.90 -8.24
C VAL A 559 -5.56 28.34 -9.59
N SER A 560 -6.75 27.74 -9.68
CA SER A 560 -7.28 27.27 -10.97
C SER A 560 -7.46 28.42 -11.96
N MET A 561 -7.97 29.58 -11.55
CA MET A 561 -8.08 30.77 -12.41
C MET A 561 -6.72 31.28 -12.90
N LYS A 562 -5.71 31.38 -12.03
CA LYS A 562 -4.36 31.84 -12.42
C LYS A 562 -3.66 30.82 -13.30
N TRP A 563 -3.85 29.53 -13.01
CA TRP A 563 -3.33 28.43 -13.81
C TRP A 563 -3.95 28.44 -15.21
N LEU A 564 -5.28 28.47 -15.29
CA LEU A 564 -6.01 28.52 -16.55
C LEU A 564 -5.71 29.81 -17.33
N ALA A 565 -5.71 30.99 -16.71
CA ALA A 565 -5.35 32.25 -17.38
C ALA A 565 -3.91 32.23 -17.92
N GLY A 566 -2.97 31.62 -17.18
CA GLY A 566 -1.62 31.38 -17.65
C GLY A 566 -1.58 30.51 -18.90
N TRP A 567 -2.31 29.40 -18.90
CA TRP A 567 -2.42 28.52 -20.08
C TRP A 567 -3.14 29.20 -21.26
N THR A 568 -4.17 30.00 -21.01
CA THR A 568 -4.87 30.76 -22.06
C THR A 568 -3.95 31.82 -22.69
N CYS A 569 -3.12 32.52 -21.89
CA CYS A 569 -2.11 33.43 -22.42
C CYS A 569 -1.06 32.70 -23.25
N ILE A 570 -0.58 31.54 -22.78
CA ILE A 570 0.39 30.71 -23.51
C ILE A 570 -0.21 30.26 -24.86
N VAL A 571 -1.45 29.77 -24.88
CA VAL A 571 -2.13 29.36 -26.12
C VAL A 571 -2.34 30.56 -27.05
N PHE A 572 -2.71 31.73 -26.52
CA PHE A 572 -2.90 32.94 -27.31
C PHE A 572 -1.60 33.45 -27.93
N VAL A 573 -0.52 33.55 -27.14
CA VAL A 573 0.80 33.98 -27.62
C VAL A 573 1.38 32.96 -28.61
N THR A 574 1.19 31.66 -28.35
CA THR A 574 1.61 30.60 -29.27
C THR A 574 0.82 30.65 -30.58
N GLY A 575 -0.49 30.94 -30.52
CA GLY A 575 -1.34 31.16 -31.70
C GLY A 575 -0.94 32.38 -32.52
N ILE A 576 -0.67 33.52 -31.88
CA ILE A 576 -0.14 34.74 -32.54
C ILE A 576 1.24 34.48 -33.14
N TRP A 577 2.09 33.73 -32.46
CA TRP A 577 3.41 33.40 -32.98
C TRP A 577 3.33 32.47 -34.20
N LEU A 578 2.44 31.47 -34.19
CA LEU A 578 2.11 30.64 -35.36
C LEU A 578 1.55 31.48 -36.52
N PHE A 579 0.71 32.47 -36.22
CA PHE A 579 0.19 33.45 -37.18
C PHE A 579 1.31 34.29 -37.83
N CYS A 580 2.20 34.86 -37.03
CA CYS A 580 3.29 35.70 -37.53
C CYS A 580 4.41 34.92 -38.26
N SER A 581 4.55 33.62 -37.99
CA SER A 581 5.63 32.78 -38.55
C SER A 581 5.19 31.88 -39.71
N GLY A 582 3.88 31.69 -39.92
CA GLY A 582 3.32 30.72 -40.87
C GLY A 582 2.65 31.35 -42.09
N SER A 583 3.40 31.94 -43.03
CA SER A 583 2.83 32.48 -44.28
C SER A 583 3.50 32.01 -45.57
N ARG A 584 4.46 31.07 -45.54
CA ARG A 584 5.17 30.67 -46.77
C ARG A 584 4.41 29.69 -47.68
N ASN A 585 3.46 28.90 -47.18
CA ASN A 585 2.82 27.80 -47.94
C ASN A 585 1.28 27.68 -47.82
N LEU A 586 0.57 28.63 -47.18
CA LEU A 586 -0.89 28.60 -47.04
C LEU A 586 -1.53 29.64 -47.98
N THR A 587 -2.60 29.26 -48.68
CA THR A 587 -3.37 30.22 -49.49
C THR A 587 -4.07 31.24 -48.59
N THR A 588 -4.19 32.48 -49.05
CA THR A 588 -4.76 33.60 -48.27
C THR A 588 -6.14 33.27 -47.69
N ILE A 589 -6.96 32.51 -48.42
CA ILE A 589 -8.29 32.08 -47.98
C ILE A 589 -8.20 31.06 -46.84
N ALA A 590 -7.35 30.02 -46.95
CA ALA A 590 -7.16 29.03 -45.90
C ALA A 590 -6.58 29.64 -44.62
N TYR A 591 -5.71 30.65 -44.77
CA TYR A 591 -5.19 31.43 -43.65
C TYR A 591 -6.30 32.20 -42.93
N MET A 592 -7.11 32.97 -43.66
CA MET A 592 -8.22 33.74 -43.08
C MET A 592 -9.24 32.84 -42.38
N THR A 593 -9.58 31.69 -42.95
CA THR A 593 -10.52 30.74 -42.33
C THR A 593 -9.98 30.19 -41.01
N ASN A 594 -8.71 29.78 -40.95
CA ASN A 594 -8.11 29.29 -39.70
C ASN A 594 -8.03 30.36 -38.62
N VAL A 595 -7.81 31.63 -39.00
CA VAL A 595 -7.81 32.78 -38.08
C VAL A 595 -9.21 32.97 -37.48
N VAL A 596 -10.24 32.96 -38.32
CA VAL A 596 -11.64 33.06 -37.85
C VAL A 596 -11.97 31.90 -36.91
N VAL A 597 -11.59 30.67 -37.26
CA VAL A 597 -11.81 29.48 -36.42
C VAL A 597 -11.10 29.60 -35.07
N PHE A 598 -9.84 30.04 -35.04
CA PHE A 598 -9.11 30.27 -33.79
C PHE A 598 -9.80 31.32 -32.90
N PHE A 599 -10.20 32.46 -33.47
CA PHE A 599 -10.89 33.50 -32.70
C PHE A 599 -12.28 33.06 -32.23
N VAL A 600 -12.99 32.23 -32.99
CA VAL A 600 -14.27 31.64 -32.57
C VAL A 600 -14.07 30.68 -31.39
N PHE A 601 -13.10 29.77 -31.45
CA PHE A 601 -12.79 28.87 -30.33
C PHE A 601 -12.28 29.63 -29.11
N PHE A 602 -11.42 30.63 -29.30
CA PHE A 602 -10.93 31.48 -28.22
C PHE A 602 -12.09 32.27 -27.57
N SER A 603 -12.99 32.83 -28.37
CA SER A 603 -14.20 33.50 -27.87
C SER A 603 -15.14 32.54 -27.15
N PHE A 604 -15.27 31.30 -27.61
CA PHE A 604 -16.08 30.29 -26.93
C PHE A 604 -15.48 29.87 -25.57
N VAL A 605 -14.15 29.78 -25.50
CA VAL A 605 -13.43 29.57 -24.24
C VAL A 605 -13.69 30.74 -23.28
N LEU A 606 -13.58 31.99 -23.76
CA LEU A 606 -13.89 33.19 -22.96
C LEU A 606 -15.36 33.26 -22.53
N LEU A 607 -16.30 32.87 -23.39
CA LEU A 607 -17.73 32.81 -23.08
C LEU A 607 -18.04 31.71 -22.06
N TRP A 608 -17.40 30.55 -22.18
CA TRP A 608 -17.49 29.47 -21.19
C TRP A 608 -16.91 29.91 -19.84
N PHE A 609 -15.82 30.69 -19.84
CA PHE A 609 -15.30 31.35 -18.62
C PHE A 609 -16.34 32.28 -18.00
N ASP A 610 -17.00 33.11 -18.80
CA ASP A 610 -18.01 34.04 -18.30
C ASP A 610 -19.26 33.32 -17.76
N LEU A 611 -19.72 32.27 -18.44
CA LEU A 611 -20.87 31.46 -18.02
C LEU A 611 -20.61 30.66 -16.72
N GLN A 612 -19.40 30.16 -16.52
CA GLN A 612 -19.06 29.37 -15.32
C GLN A 612 -18.68 30.22 -14.11
N TYR A 613 -18.10 31.41 -14.33
CA TYR A 613 -17.48 32.19 -13.26
C TYR A 613 -18.01 33.63 -13.11
N ASP A 614 -18.86 34.10 -14.03
CA ASP A 614 -19.52 35.42 -14.05
C ASP A 614 -18.49 36.54 -13.87
N MET A 615 -17.82 36.85 -14.98
CA MET A 615 -16.59 37.66 -15.11
C MET A 615 -16.88 39.17 -15.27
N SER A 616 -18.11 39.61 -15.01
CA SER A 616 -18.58 41.01 -15.07
C SER A 616 -17.82 42.03 -14.18
N THR A 617 -16.72 41.65 -13.55
CA THR A 617 -15.88 42.51 -12.68
C THR A 617 -14.41 42.58 -13.08
N ILE A 618 -13.99 42.02 -14.22
CA ILE A 618 -12.57 42.06 -14.67
C ILE A 618 -12.35 42.99 -15.87
N PHE A 619 -13.40 43.58 -16.45
CA PHE A 619 -13.29 44.69 -17.40
C PHE A 619 -13.92 45.96 -16.83
#